data_AF-A0A7C7HMM5-F1
#
_entry.id   AF-A0A7C7HMM5-F1
#
_cell.length_a   1.000
_cell.length_b   1.000
_cell.length_c   1.000
_cell.angle_alpha   90.00
_cell.angle_beta   90.00
_cell.angle_gamma   90.00
#
_symmetry.space_group_name_H-M   'P 1'
#
loop_
_entity.id
_entity.type
_entity.pdbx_description
1 polymer ?
#
loop_
_entity_poly.entity_id
_entity_poly.type
_entity_poly.pdbx_seq_one_letter_code
_entity_poly.pdbx_strand_id
1 'polypeptide(L)'
;MIIFLPAMDYAPFSIRGGSAGGGADYNYATGWSFHPKEIMTFFIPSAFGFGGQSYWGYMPFTDYPNYMGIIILLLAMIGLIHKRELIHWFFTVTSILALFISFGRHFSLVYDLFFNIFPYFNKFRVPHMILILLQFNVAVLAAFGLDKLVALKAEIIPKWFWGFATAVGLAFISMVLIGSGVESAVRGSFSPPMMQDPRAAQALNNLRWSLWQEDVWLMILLSGVFMVMIWLWIKRKVSQHVLVSIIIASAIVDIGIVNHKIIQPSRASGRESQLISKRAVDRFFQVDEIVQFLLLDKSIYRIYPVGGLFGESRFAAFGLESIGGYHPAKLKKYNTFLAKTGNAAAIPVLRMMNVKYLISPQKINHPELSLVKSGALKSSRGDLPIEVYEVDNTLPRAWFVNKTEVISEDEVWNKIIQPDFDPRKTAYVSNEVSVSSGSQVSITHFEKSIHRITMSTESDGNHFLVLSEIYYPIRWKAMIDGEETQTHLVNGILRGVVVPTGKHTIEFIYDKSAFNKGVIISFASFVLALGFIGLGYFGNKKS
;
A
#
# COMPACT_ATOMS: atom_id res chain seq x y z
N MET A 1 -10.63 18.33 -3.27
CA MET A 1 -10.06 18.45 -4.63
C MET A 1 -8.54 18.65 -4.68
N ILE A 2 -7.88 19.17 -3.62
CA ILE A 2 -6.42 19.41 -3.58
C ILE A 2 -5.58 18.21 -4.03
N ILE A 3 -5.88 17.01 -3.50
CA ILE A 3 -5.16 15.77 -3.86
C ILE A 3 -5.74 15.15 -5.13
N PHE A 4 -7.05 15.25 -5.31
CA PHE A 4 -7.78 14.52 -6.34
C PHE A 4 -7.41 14.97 -7.76
N LEU A 5 -7.35 16.29 -8.04
CA LEU A 5 -7.06 16.77 -9.39
C LEU A 5 -5.63 16.42 -9.86
N PRO A 6 -4.56 16.69 -9.09
CA PRO A 6 -3.22 16.23 -9.47
C PRO A 6 -3.15 14.70 -9.63
N ALA A 7 -3.84 13.95 -8.76
CA ALA A 7 -3.87 12.50 -8.83
C ALA A 7 -4.59 11.99 -10.09
N MET A 8 -5.62 12.69 -10.58
CA MET A 8 -6.31 12.33 -11.84
C MET A 8 -5.36 12.41 -13.04
N ASP A 9 -4.56 13.47 -13.14
CA ASP A 9 -3.61 13.64 -14.24
C ASP A 9 -2.43 12.67 -14.15
N TYR A 10 -2.03 12.33 -12.92
CA TYR A 10 -0.94 11.40 -12.66
C TYR A 10 -1.35 9.93 -12.83
N ALA A 11 -2.60 9.58 -12.49
CA ALA A 11 -3.07 8.20 -12.42
C ALA A 11 -2.80 7.37 -13.70
N PRO A 12 -3.05 7.86 -14.94
CA PRO A 12 -2.77 7.11 -16.17
C PRO A 12 -1.30 6.72 -16.33
N PHE A 13 -0.39 7.47 -15.72
CA PHE A 13 1.06 7.24 -15.80
C PHE A 13 1.57 6.38 -14.64
N SER A 14 0.74 6.11 -13.65
CA SER A 14 1.10 5.28 -12.49
C SER A 14 0.87 3.80 -12.78
N ILE A 15 1.54 2.94 -11.99
CA ILE A 15 1.27 1.49 -11.98
C ILE A 15 -0.20 1.14 -11.65
N ARG A 16 -1.00 2.10 -11.15
CA ARG A 16 -2.39 1.88 -10.71
C ARG A 16 -3.46 2.31 -11.74
N GLY A 17 -3.07 3.02 -12.81
CA GLY A 17 -4.03 3.49 -13.82
C GLY A 17 -3.61 3.23 -15.27
N GLY A 18 -2.43 2.64 -15.49
CA GLY A 18 -1.88 2.42 -16.82
C GLY A 18 -2.18 1.06 -17.46
N SER A 19 -3.18 0.29 -17.02
CA SER A 19 -3.64 -0.87 -17.82
C SER A 19 -4.28 -0.38 -19.12
N ALA A 20 -4.40 -1.25 -20.13
CA ALA A 20 -4.94 -0.87 -21.45
C ALA A 20 -6.36 -0.24 -21.39
N GLY A 21 -7.08 -0.40 -20.28
CA GLY A 21 -8.40 0.20 -20.02
C GLY A 21 -8.42 1.39 -19.04
N GLY A 22 -7.27 1.97 -18.67
CA GLY A 22 -7.23 3.17 -17.80
C GLY A 22 -7.47 2.91 -16.29
N GLY A 23 -7.26 1.67 -15.85
CA GLY A 23 -7.46 1.22 -14.46
C GLY A 23 -6.38 0.25 -13.98
N ALA A 24 -6.64 -0.45 -12.89
CA ALA A 24 -5.84 -1.60 -12.47
C ALA A 24 -6.10 -2.79 -13.40
N ASP A 25 -5.08 -3.63 -13.63
CA ASP A 25 -5.31 -4.95 -14.23
C ASP A 25 -6.25 -5.79 -13.34
N TYR A 26 -7.12 -6.60 -13.92
CA TYR A 26 -8.14 -7.35 -13.17
C TYR A 26 -7.52 -8.32 -12.14
N ASN A 27 -6.47 -9.06 -12.53
CA ASN A 27 -5.80 -9.99 -11.62
C ASN A 27 -5.08 -9.25 -10.50
N TYR A 28 -4.50 -8.10 -10.82
CA TYR A 28 -3.90 -7.21 -9.82
C TYR A 28 -4.96 -6.62 -8.86
N ALA A 29 -6.09 -6.15 -9.39
CA ALA A 29 -7.18 -5.56 -8.62
C ALA A 29 -7.80 -6.57 -7.65
N THR A 30 -8.04 -7.80 -8.13
CA THR A 30 -8.66 -8.90 -7.38
C THR A 30 -7.66 -9.74 -6.56
N GLY A 31 -6.39 -9.30 -6.48
CA GLY A 31 -5.30 -10.03 -5.81
C GLY A 31 -5.60 -10.47 -4.38
N TRP A 32 -6.37 -9.66 -3.63
CA TRP A 32 -6.78 -9.89 -2.24
C TRP A 32 -8.30 -9.99 -2.12
N SER A 33 -8.90 -10.85 -2.94
CA SER A 33 -10.33 -11.16 -2.87
C SER A 33 -10.63 -12.00 -1.63
N PHE A 34 -11.72 -11.70 -0.94
CA PHE A 34 -12.14 -12.44 0.25
C PHE A 34 -12.84 -13.73 -0.16
N HIS A 35 -12.33 -14.90 0.22
CA HIS A 35 -13.02 -16.14 -0.15
C HIS A 35 -14.29 -16.32 0.72
N PRO A 36 -15.45 -16.79 0.19
CA PRO A 36 -16.67 -16.97 0.98
C PRO A 36 -16.49 -17.83 2.24
N LYS A 37 -15.63 -18.85 2.18
CA LYS A 37 -15.27 -19.65 3.37
C LYS A 37 -14.62 -18.84 4.50
N GLU A 38 -13.91 -17.76 4.18
CA GLU A 38 -13.28 -16.90 5.18
C GLU A 38 -14.29 -16.06 5.98
N ILE A 39 -15.59 -16.09 5.67
CA ILE A 39 -16.66 -15.58 6.55
C ILE A 39 -16.57 -16.18 7.95
N MET A 40 -16.05 -17.40 8.09
CA MET A 40 -15.81 -18.01 9.40
C MET A 40 -14.91 -17.14 10.29
N THR A 41 -14.03 -16.30 9.72
CA THR A 41 -13.19 -15.35 10.46
C THR A 41 -13.99 -14.25 11.17
N PHE A 42 -15.24 -14.01 10.75
CA PHE A 42 -16.12 -13.07 11.45
C PHE A 42 -16.49 -13.62 12.83
N PHE A 43 -16.64 -14.94 12.94
CA PHE A 43 -17.08 -15.63 14.16
C PHE A 43 -15.91 -16.18 14.98
N ILE A 44 -14.90 -16.76 14.33
CA ILE A 44 -13.72 -17.36 14.97
C ILE A 44 -12.50 -16.64 14.38
N PRO A 45 -11.80 -15.77 15.14
CA PRO A 45 -10.74 -14.95 14.58
C PRO A 45 -9.68 -15.77 13.83
N SER A 46 -9.16 -16.84 14.41
CA SER A 46 -8.16 -17.68 13.77
C SER A 46 -8.72 -18.80 12.86
N ALA A 47 -9.95 -18.68 12.35
CA ALA A 47 -10.57 -19.70 11.49
C ALA A 47 -9.70 -20.10 10.29
N PHE A 48 -8.93 -19.15 9.73
CA PHE A 48 -7.97 -19.36 8.64
C PHE A 48 -6.53 -18.98 9.06
N GLY A 49 -6.24 -19.17 10.35
CA GLY A 49 -5.06 -18.62 11.00
C GLY A 49 -5.29 -17.15 11.39
N PHE A 50 -4.36 -16.59 12.16
CA PHE A 50 -4.51 -15.22 12.70
C PHE A 50 -3.84 -14.17 11.79
N GLY A 51 -2.96 -14.58 10.88
CA GLY A 51 -2.15 -13.70 10.03
C GLY A 51 -0.68 -14.13 9.97
N GLY A 52 0.10 -13.48 9.12
CA GLY A 52 1.51 -13.80 8.90
C GLY A 52 1.72 -15.26 8.53
N GLN A 53 2.71 -15.92 9.15
CA GLN A 53 3.02 -17.33 8.89
C GLN A 53 1.88 -18.28 9.24
N SER A 54 1.04 -17.93 10.23
CA SER A 54 -0.08 -18.78 10.65
C SER A 54 -1.22 -18.79 9.64
N TYR A 55 -1.31 -17.78 8.77
CA TYR A 55 -2.38 -17.67 7.79
C TYR A 55 -2.34 -18.84 6.79
N TRP A 56 -3.51 -19.40 6.50
CA TRP A 56 -3.69 -20.49 5.55
C TRP A 56 -4.92 -20.32 4.65
N GLY A 57 -5.50 -19.12 4.62
CA GLY A 57 -6.62 -18.78 3.75
C GLY A 57 -6.22 -18.58 2.28
N TYR A 58 -7.08 -17.88 1.55
CA TYR A 58 -7.03 -17.78 0.09
C TYR A 58 -6.35 -16.50 -0.42
N MET A 59 -6.12 -15.53 0.47
CA MET A 59 -5.34 -14.33 0.12
C MET A 59 -3.83 -14.65 0.05
N PRO A 60 -3.00 -13.83 -0.61
CA PRO A 60 -1.55 -14.02 -0.61
C PRO A 60 -0.94 -13.92 0.79
N PHE A 61 -1.42 -12.97 1.60
CA PHE A 61 -1.13 -12.82 3.01
C PHE A 61 -2.14 -11.85 3.66
N THR A 62 -2.27 -11.91 4.98
CA THR A 62 -2.94 -10.91 5.83
C THR A 62 -2.24 -10.85 7.18
N ASP A 63 -2.29 -9.70 7.84
CA ASP A 63 -1.69 -9.51 9.17
C ASP A 63 -2.68 -9.76 10.32
N TYR A 64 -3.98 -9.78 10.02
CA TYR A 64 -5.06 -9.94 10.99
C TYR A 64 -6.32 -10.56 10.35
N PRO A 65 -7.21 -11.16 11.15
CA PRO A 65 -8.49 -11.69 10.67
C PRO A 65 -9.57 -10.61 10.58
N ASN A 66 -10.63 -10.84 9.79
CA ASN A 66 -11.78 -9.94 9.67
C ASN A 66 -12.80 -10.14 10.81
N TYR A 67 -12.32 -10.29 12.04
CA TYR A 67 -13.17 -10.53 13.22
C TYR A 67 -13.95 -9.27 13.62
N MET A 68 -15.24 -9.43 13.96
CA MET A 68 -16.15 -8.30 14.24
C MET A 68 -16.63 -8.24 15.70
N GLY A 69 -16.21 -9.19 16.55
CA GLY A 69 -16.75 -9.38 17.90
C GLY A 69 -17.98 -10.28 17.90
N ILE A 70 -17.93 -11.42 18.59
CA ILE A 70 -19.01 -12.40 18.64
C ILE A 70 -20.22 -11.82 19.36
N ILE A 71 -20.01 -11.01 20.40
CA ILE A 71 -21.08 -10.30 21.10
C ILE A 71 -21.77 -9.29 20.17
N ILE A 72 -20.98 -8.54 19.39
CA ILE A 72 -21.48 -7.57 18.42
C ILE A 72 -22.26 -8.28 17.32
N LEU A 73 -21.77 -9.41 16.80
CA LEU A 73 -22.47 -10.20 15.78
C LEU A 73 -23.79 -10.78 16.30
N LEU A 74 -23.81 -11.34 17.51
CA LEU A 74 -25.04 -11.84 18.13
C LEU A 74 -26.07 -10.73 18.30
N LEU A 75 -25.66 -9.55 18.79
CA LEU A 75 -26.51 -8.37 18.86
C LEU A 75 -27.00 -7.93 17.47
N ALA A 76 -26.13 -7.87 16.47
CA ALA A 76 -26.50 -7.48 15.11
C ALA A 76 -27.55 -8.42 14.51
N MET A 77 -27.41 -9.73 14.75
CA MET A 77 -28.42 -10.71 14.34
C MET A 77 -29.76 -10.49 15.06
N ILE A 78 -29.77 -10.12 16.35
CA ILE A 78 -31.00 -9.73 17.06
C ILE A 78 -31.64 -8.48 16.41
N GLY A 79 -30.82 -7.48 16.06
CA GLY A 79 -31.26 -6.27 15.37
C GLY A 79 -31.91 -6.56 14.02
N LEU A 80 -31.36 -7.51 13.25
CA LEU A 80 -31.88 -7.94 11.95
C LEU A 80 -33.21 -8.71 12.03
N ILE A 81 -33.45 -9.43 13.14
CA ILE A 81 -34.68 -10.19 13.36
C ILE A 81 -35.86 -9.26 13.73
N HIS A 82 -35.59 -8.00 14.13
CA HIS A 82 -36.61 -7.06 14.59
C HIS A 82 -37.16 -6.11 13.51
N LYS A 83 -38.07 -5.20 13.92
CA LYS A 83 -38.93 -4.33 13.12
C LYS A 83 -38.15 -3.67 11.98
N ARG A 84 -38.55 -3.99 10.76
CA ARG A 84 -37.86 -3.59 9.54
C ARG A 84 -38.31 -2.21 9.07
N GLU A 85 -37.69 -1.19 9.63
CA GLU A 85 -37.80 0.16 9.07
C GLU A 85 -36.82 0.32 7.90
N LEU A 86 -37.03 1.35 7.06
CA LEU A 86 -36.22 1.58 5.87
C LEU A 86 -34.71 1.61 6.19
N ILE A 87 -34.35 2.17 7.36
CA ILE A 87 -32.97 2.23 7.83
C ILE A 87 -32.34 0.85 8.09
N HIS A 88 -33.11 -0.12 8.57
CA HIS A 88 -32.63 -1.48 8.80
C HIS A 88 -32.36 -2.19 7.47
N TRP A 89 -33.24 -2.01 6.49
CA TRP A 89 -33.03 -2.50 5.13
C TRP A 89 -31.83 -1.85 4.46
N PHE A 90 -31.63 -0.54 4.64
CA PHE A 90 -30.46 0.15 4.12
C PHE A 90 -29.16 -0.47 4.62
N PHE A 91 -29.00 -0.65 5.94
CA PHE A 91 -27.79 -1.27 6.50
C PHE A 91 -27.65 -2.74 6.11
N THR A 92 -28.75 -3.48 5.99
CA THR A 92 -28.73 -4.88 5.58
C THR A 92 -28.29 -5.03 4.13
N VAL A 93 -28.91 -4.28 3.21
CA VAL A 93 -28.61 -4.33 1.77
C VAL A 93 -27.19 -3.87 1.50
N THR A 94 -26.75 -2.77 2.12
CA THR A 94 -25.37 -2.29 1.95
C THR A 94 -24.33 -3.24 2.56
N SER A 95 -24.65 -3.93 3.66
CA SER A 95 -23.82 -5.01 4.21
C SER A 95 -23.67 -6.19 3.27
N ILE A 96 -24.79 -6.66 2.71
CA ILE A 96 -24.82 -7.74 1.72
C ILE A 96 -24.01 -7.33 0.48
N LEU A 97 -24.26 -6.13 -0.04
CA LEU A 97 -23.54 -5.61 -1.19
C LEU A 97 -22.02 -5.53 -0.94
N ALA A 98 -21.60 -4.98 0.20
CA ALA A 98 -20.20 -4.93 0.58
C ALA A 98 -19.58 -6.33 0.69
N LEU A 99 -20.28 -7.29 1.30
CA LEU A 99 -19.82 -8.68 1.39
C LEU A 99 -19.64 -9.32 -0.01
N PHE A 100 -20.62 -9.16 -0.91
CA PHE A 100 -20.51 -9.70 -2.26
C PHE A 100 -19.42 -9.04 -3.10
N ILE A 101 -19.23 -7.73 -2.98
CA ILE A 101 -18.10 -7.04 -3.62
C ILE A 101 -16.78 -7.54 -3.05
N SER A 102 -16.69 -7.79 -1.74
CA SER A 102 -15.47 -8.27 -1.08
C SER A 102 -14.98 -9.60 -1.65
N PHE A 103 -15.89 -10.42 -2.18
CA PHE A 103 -15.56 -11.72 -2.74
C PHE A 103 -14.70 -11.66 -4.00
N GLY A 104 -14.69 -10.52 -4.69
CA GLY A 104 -13.88 -10.30 -5.90
C GLY A 104 -13.93 -11.49 -6.85
N ARG A 105 -12.77 -12.05 -7.22
CA ARG A 105 -12.70 -13.18 -8.16
C ARG A 105 -13.26 -14.52 -7.63
N HIS A 106 -13.52 -14.66 -6.34
CA HIS A 106 -14.12 -15.89 -5.79
C HIS A 106 -15.64 -15.95 -5.98
N PHE A 107 -16.28 -14.80 -6.19
CA PHE A 107 -17.67 -14.68 -6.61
C PHE A 107 -17.83 -13.40 -7.44
N SER A 108 -17.52 -13.50 -8.73
CA SER A 108 -17.24 -12.31 -9.54
C SER A 108 -18.49 -11.56 -10.00
N LEU A 109 -19.69 -12.15 -9.95
CA LEU A 109 -20.91 -11.56 -10.52
C LEU A 109 -21.16 -10.11 -10.06
N VAL A 110 -21.07 -9.84 -8.75
CA VAL A 110 -21.29 -8.49 -8.21
C VAL A 110 -20.05 -7.63 -8.43
N TYR A 111 -18.85 -8.18 -8.24
CA TYR A 111 -17.61 -7.41 -8.40
C TYR A 111 -17.40 -6.95 -9.85
N ASP A 112 -17.62 -7.82 -10.83
CA ASP A 112 -17.45 -7.56 -12.27
C ASP A 112 -18.44 -6.51 -12.77
N LEU A 113 -19.67 -6.49 -12.24
CA LEU A 113 -20.64 -5.44 -12.53
C LEU A 113 -20.08 -4.06 -12.14
N PHE A 114 -19.54 -3.95 -10.92
CA PHE A 114 -18.95 -2.69 -10.45
C PHE A 114 -17.66 -2.37 -11.19
N PHE A 115 -16.79 -3.34 -11.41
CA PHE A 115 -15.50 -3.16 -12.05
C PHE A 115 -15.63 -2.70 -13.52
N ASN A 116 -16.60 -3.23 -14.25
CA ASN A 116 -16.76 -2.94 -15.67
C ASN A 116 -17.69 -1.74 -15.95
N ILE A 117 -18.69 -1.49 -15.10
CA ILE A 117 -19.73 -0.48 -15.37
C ILE A 117 -19.57 0.77 -14.48
N PHE A 118 -19.19 0.61 -13.21
CA PHE A 118 -19.23 1.72 -12.27
C PHE A 118 -18.00 2.64 -12.45
N PRO A 119 -18.20 3.96 -12.64
CA PRO A 119 -17.11 4.88 -12.96
C PRO A 119 -16.07 4.88 -11.84
N TYR A 120 -14.80 4.83 -12.24
CA TYR A 120 -13.62 4.82 -11.35
C TYR A 120 -13.46 3.58 -10.45
N PHE A 121 -14.41 2.64 -10.44
CA PHE A 121 -14.31 1.46 -9.58
C PHE A 121 -13.10 0.59 -9.94
N ASN A 122 -12.80 0.48 -11.24
CA ASN A 122 -11.63 -0.22 -11.77
C ASN A 122 -10.27 0.40 -11.36
N LYS A 123 -10.26 1.51 -10.62
CA LYS A 123 -9.04 2.11 -10.03
C LYS A 123 -8.76 1.62 -8.61
N PHE A 124 -9.73 0.96 -7.97
CA PHE A 124 -9.55 0.34 -6.66
C PHE A 124 -9.00 -1.08 -6.80
N ARG A 125 -8.32 -1.55 -5.75
CA ARG A 125 -7.79 -2.91 -5.61
C ARG A 125 -8.08 -3.43 -4.22
N VAL A 126 -7.85 -4.73 -4.01
CA VAL A 126 -7.96 -5.39 -2.70
C VAL A 126 -9.44 -5.39 -2.26
N PRO A 127 -10.30 -6.22 -2.89
CA PRO A 127 -11.74 -6.16 -2.69
C PRO A 127 -12.15 -6.33 -1.22
N HIS A 128 -11.44 -7.13 -0.42
CA HIS A 128 -11.77 -7.33 0.99
C HIS A 128 -11.77 -6.05 1.84
N MET A 129 -11.09 -4.97 1.41
CA MET A 129 -11.07 -3.70 2.16
C MET A 129 -12.46 -3.05 2.24
N ILE A 130 -13.40 -3.38 1.34
CA ILE A 130 -14.78 -2.89 1.42
C ILE A 130 -15.53 -3.43 2.65
N LEU A 131 -15.03 -4.51 3.29
CA LEU A 131 -15.61 -5.07 4.50
C LEU A 131 -15.66 -4.08 5.65
N ILE A 132 -14.91 -2.97 5.62
CA ILE A 132 -15.06 -1.89 6.60
C ILE A 132 -16.48 -1.31 6.63
N LEU A 133 -17.17 -1.25 5.48
CA LEU A 133 -18.58 -0.85 5.42
C LEU A 133 -19.48 -1.88 6.10
N LEU A 134 -19.23 -3.17 5.87
CA LEU A 134 -19.94 -4.26 6.55
C LEU A 134 -19.74 -4.17 8.07
N GLN A 135 -18.50 -3.99 8.53
CA GLN A 135 -18.16 -3.88 9.95
C GLN A 135 -18.86 -2.69 10.62
N PHE A 136 -18.87 -1.53 9.96
CA PHE A 136 -19.60 -0.35 10.43
C PHE A 136 -21.10 -0.65 10.55
N ASN A 137 -21.71 -1.21 9.49
CA ASN A 137 -23.13 -1.55 9.48
C ASN A 137 -23.49 -2.58 10.56
N VAL A 138 -22.64 -3.58 10.78
CA VAL A 138 -22.80 -4.59 11.84
C VAL A 138 -22.82 -3.93 13.22
N ALA A 139 -21.96 -2.94 13.48
CA ALA A 139 -21.98 -2.20 14.74
C ALA A 139 -23.28 -1.41 14.94
N VAL A 140 -23.81 -0.77 13.88
CA VAL A 140 -25.10 -0.06 13.94
C VAL A 140 -26.25 -1.04 14.16
N LEU A 141 -26.26 -2.18 13.46
CA LEU A 141 -27.26 -3.24 13.66
C LEU A 141 -27.20 -3.83 15.07
N ALA A 142 -25.99 -3.95 15.66
CA ALA A 142 -25.82 -4.38 17.04
C ALA A 142 -26.46 -3.41 18.05
N ALA A 143 -26.39 -2.10 17.79
CA ALA A 143 -27.06 -1.10 18.62
C ALA A 143 -28.59 -1.28 18.59
N PHE A 144 -29.18 -1.50 17.41
CA PHE A 144 -30.61 -1.85 17.31
C PHE A 144 -30.95 -3.16 18.02
N GLY A 145 -30.05 -4.15 17.94
CA GLY A 145 -30.17 -5.39 18.68
C GLY A 145 -30.19 -5.20 20.20
N LEU A 146 -29.33 -4.33 20.71
CA LEU A 146 -29.28 -4.00 22.14
C LEU A 146 -30.54 -3.28 22.61
N ASP A 147 -31.02 -2.29 21.85
CA ASP A 147 -32.29 -1.60 22.12
C ASP A 147 -33.45 -2.61 22.21
N LYS A 148 -33.49 -3.57 21.27
CA LYS A 148 -34.49 -4.63 21.30
C LYS A 148 -34.36 -5.57 22.49
N LEU A 149 -33.14 -5.96 22.84
CA LEU A 149 -32.84 -6.87 23.94
C LEU A 149 -33.32 -6.28 25.27
N VAL A 150 -33.10 -4.99 25.47
CA VAL A 150 -33.61 -4.26 26.64
C VAL A 150 -35.13 -4.23 26.66
N ALA A 151 -35.79 -4.09 25.50
CA ALA A 151 -37.26 -4.07 25.41
C ALA A 151 -37.95 -5.45 25.55
N LEU A 152 -37.24 -6.52 25.91
CA LEU A 152 -37.84 -7.85 26.08
C LEU A 152 -38.85 -7.91 27.24
N LYS A 153 -39.95 -8.64 27.03
CA LYS A 153 -40.98 -8.89 28.04
C LYS A 153 -40.49 -9.85 29.11
N ALA A 154 -40.93 -9.64 30.35
CA ALA A 154 -40.58 -10.52 31.48
C ALA A 154 -41.12 -11.93 31.23
N GLU A 155 -40.38 -12.95 31.63
CA GLU A 155 -40.77 -14.37 31.60
C GLU A 155 -41.08 -14.98 30.22
N ILE A 156 -41.02 -14.20 29.14
CA ILE A 156 -41.29 -14.66 27.78
C ILE A 156 -39.97 -14.79 27.03
N ILE A 157 -39.50 -16.03 26.86
CA ILE A 157 -38.27 -16.34 26.12
C ILE A 157 -38.56 -16.31 24.61
N PRO A 158 -37.90 -15.45 23.82
CA PRO A 158 -38.11 -15.40 22.36
C PRO A 158 -37.63 -16.68 21.66
N LYS A 159 -38.25 -17.04 20.52
CA LYS A 159 -37.83 -18.23 19.74
C LYS A 159 -36.37 -18.19 19.27
N TRP A 160 -35.87 -17.01 18.89
CA TRP A 160 -34.49 -16.83 18.44
C TRP A 160 -33.48 -17.16 19.56
N PHE A 161 -33.86 -16.99 20.83
CA PHE A 161 -32.99 -17.31 21.97
C PHE A 161 -32.64 -18.80 21.97
N TRP A 162 -33.64 -19.66 21.77
CA TRP A 162 -33.43 -21.09 21.69
C TRP A 162 -32.57 -21.49 20.49
N GLY A 163 -32.71 -20.78 19.36
CA GLY A 163 -31.82 -20.96 18.21
C GLY A 163 -30.35 -20.70 18.54
N PHE A 164 -30.03 -19.56 19.15
CA PHE A 164 -28.66 -19.26 19.58
C PHE A 164 -28.17 -20.18 20.69
N ALA A 165 -29.01 -20.49 21.69
CA ALA A 165 -28.65 -21.40 22.77
C ALA A 165 -28.32 -22.80 22.25
N THR A 166 -29.08 -23.27 21.26
CA THR A 166 -28.84 -24.55 20.59
C THR A 166 -27.54 -24.48 19.77
N ALA A 167 -27.28 -23.41 19.04
CA ALA A 167 -26.02 -23.25 18.29
C ALA A 167 -24.79 -23.26 19.21
N VAL A 168 -24.83 -22.52 20.32
CA VAL A 168 -23.75 -22.50 21.33
C VAL A 168 -23.61 -23.88 22.01
N GLY A 169 -24.74 -24.51 22.37
CA GLY A 169 -24.74 -25.84 22.97
C GLY A 169 -24.17 -26.91 22.04
N LEU A 170 -24.55 -26.90 20.75
CA LEU A 170 -24.00 -27.81 19.75
C LEU A 170 -22.51 -27.57 19.50
N ALA A 171 -22.06 -26.31 19.48
CA ALA A 171 -20.63 -25.98 19.36
C ALA A 171 -19.84 -26.48 20.58
N PHE A 172 -20.39 -26.35 21.79
CA PHE A 172 -19.79 -26.91 23.00
C PHE A 172 -19.73 -28.43 22.95
N ILE A 173 -20.86 -29.09 22.64
CA ILE A 173 -20.96 -30.56 22.57
C ILE A 173 -20.03 -31.11 21.48
N SER A 174 -19.94 -30.47 20.31
CA SER A 174 -19.06 -30.93 19.23
C SER A 174 -17.59 -30.86 19.63
N MET A 175 -17.17 -29.80 20.33
CA MET A 175 -15.80 -29.66 20.83
C MET A 175 -15.48 -30.66 21.95
N VAL A 176 -16.43 -30.97 22.84
CA VAL A 176 -16.22 -31.94 23.93
C VAL A 176 -16.26 -33.39 23.45
N LEU A 177 -17.28 -33.77 22.66
CA LEU A 177 -17.53 -35.17 22.29
C LEU A 177 -16.84 -35.59 20.99
N ILE A 178 -16.63 -34.67 20.06
CA ILE A 178 -16.11 -34.94 18.70
C ILE A 178 -14.86 -34.10 18.42
N GLY A 179 -14.18 -33.60 19.46
CA GLY A 179 -13.05 -32.69 19.32
C GLY A 179 -11.91 -33.22 18.44
N SER A 180 -11.59 -34.52 18.51
CA SER A 180 -10.57 -35.15 17.66
C SER A 180 -10.98 -35.24 16.19
N GLY A 181 -12.28 -35.45 15.91
CA GLY A 181 -12.82 -35.42 14.55
C GLY A 181 -12.80 -34.01 13.97
N VAL A 182 -13.16 -33.01 14.78
CA VAL A 182 -13.04 -31.58 14.43
C VAL A 182 -11.59 -31.22 14.14
N GLU A 183 -10.66 -31.65 14.99
CA GLU A 183 -9.22 -31.45 14.78
C GLU A 183 -8.77 -32.01 13.43
N SER A 184 -9.10 -33.27 13.15
CA SER A 184 -8.73 -33.92 11.89
C SER A 184 -9.29 -33.18 10.67
N ALA A 185 -10.57 -32.77 10.73
CA ALA A 185 -11.22 -32.04 9.64
C ALA A 185 -10.60 -30.64 9.40
N VAL A 186 -10.29 -29.90 10.47
CA VAL A 186 -9.67 -28.57 10.37
C VAL A 186 -8.24 -28.67 9.88
N ARG A 187 -7.42 -29.57 10.46
CA ARG A 187 -6.03 -29.76 10.07
C ARG A 187 -5.91 -30.27 8.63
N GLY A 188 -6.86 -31.11 8.17
CA GLY A 188 -6.95 -31.55 6.78
C GLY A 188 -7.26 -30.43 5.79
N SER A 189 -7.74 -29.28 6.25
CA SER A 189 -8.02 -28.11 5.41
C SER A 189 -6.84 -27.13 5.31
N PHE A 190 -5.79 -27.31 6.11
CA PHE A 190 -4.64 -26.39 6.12
C PHE A 190 -3.90 -26.40 4.79
N SER A 191 -3.56 -25.21 4.29
CA SER A 191 -2.67 -25.11 3.15
C SER A 191 -1.26 -25.59 3.52
N PRO A 192 -0.57 -26.31 2.61
CA PRO A 192 0.80 -26.74 2.82
C PRO A 192 1.70 -25.55 3.19
N PRO A 193 2.47 -25.61 4.28
CA PRO A 193 3.46 -24.58 4.60
C PRO A 193 4.46 -24.40 3.46
N MET A 194 4.85 -23.16 3.18
CA MET A 194 5.87 -22.84 2.17
C MET A 194 7.30 -23.21 2.59
N MET A 195 7.49 -23.69 3.82
CA MET A 195 8.80 -24.03 4.39
C MET A 195 9.24 -25.44 3.95
N GLN A 196 10.51 -25.61 3.64
CA GLN A 196 11.07 -26.91 3.21
C GLN A 196 11.31 -27.88 4.38
N ASP A 197 11.53 -27.38 5.60
CA ASP A 197 11.77 -28.22 6.77
C ASP A 197 10.47 -28.87 7.27
N PRO A 198 10.34 -30.21 7.25
CA PRO A 198 9.16 -30.91 7.73
C PRO A 198 8.83 -30.64 9.21
N ARG A 199 9.85 -30.44 10.06
CA ARG A 199 9.65 -30.18 11.49
C ARG A 199 9.02 -28.80 11.71
N ALA A 200 9.53 -27.79 11.00
CA ALA A 200 8.97 -26.44 11.02
C ALA A 200 7.53 -26.42 10.49
N ALA A 201 7.24 -27.16 9.41
CA ALA A 201 5.90 -27.30 8.85
C ALA A 201 4.91 -27.93 9.86
N GLN A 202 5.32 -28.99 10.56
CA GLN A 202 4.49 -29.62 11.59
C GLN A 202 4.25 -28.68 12.79
N ALA A 203 5.29 -27.98 13.26
CA ALA A 203 5.18 -27.00 14.34
C ALA A 203 4.20 -25.88 13.97
N LEU A 204 4.23 -25.39 12.73
CA LEU A 204 3.30 -24.37 12.25
C LEU A 204 1.85 -24.87 12.23
N ASN A 205 1.61 -26.10 11.77
CA ASN A 205 0.26 -26.68 11.78
C ASN A 205 -0.27 -26.92 13.20
N ASN A 206 0.60 -27.29 14.15
CA ASN A 206 0.22 -27.38 15.56
C ASN A 206 -0.14 -26.00 16.13
N LEU A 207 0.63 -24.96 15.78
CA LEU A 207 0.32 -23.58 16.15
C LEU A 207 -1.05 -23.14 15.58
N ARG A 208 -1.31 -23.39 14.29
CA ARG A 208 -2.59 -23.09 13.63
C ARG A 208 -3.77 -23.75 14.37
N TRP A 209 -3.63 -25.01 14.74
CA TRP A 209 -4.65 -25.73 15.52
C TRP A 209 -4.84 -25.15 16.91
N SER A 210 -3.76 -24.87 17.65
CA SER A 210 -3.85 -24.30 19.00
C SER A 210 -4.58 -22.96 19.01
N LEU A 211 -4.27 -22.06 18.05
CA LEU A 211 -4.96 -20.78 17.91
C LEU A 211 -6.45 -20.99 17.64
N TRP A 212 -6.79 -21.89 16.70
CA TRP A 212 -8.16 -22.23 16.35
C TRP A 212 -8.95 -22.75 17.55
N GLN A 213 -8.37 -23.69 18.30
CA GLN A 213 -9.00 -24.29 19.46
C GLN A 213 -9.23 -23.27 20.58
N GLU A 214 -8.22 -22.45 20.89
CA GLU A 214 -8.33 -21.37 21.89
C GLU A 214 -9.43 -20.37 21.53
N ASP A 215 -9.46 -19.93 20.28
CA ASP A 215 -10.45 -18.97 19.81
C ASP A 215 -11.87 -19.57 19.87
N VAL A 216 -12.07 -20.81 19.43
CA VAL A 216 -13.39 -21.47 19.50
C VAL A 216 -13.90 -21.58 20.94
N TRP A 217 -13.05 -21.98 21.88
CA TRP A 217 -13.45 -22.04 23.29
C TRP A 217 -13.80 -20.66 23.85
N LEU A 218 -13.03 -19.64 23.50
CA LEU A 218 -13.33 -18.27 23.88
C LEU A 218 -14.68 -17.80 23.29
N MET A 219 -14.97 -18.11 22.03
CA MET A 219 -16.24 -17.75 21.38
C MET A 219 -17.43 -18.46 22.03
N ILE A 220 -17.28 -19.74 22.38
CA ILE A 220 -18.30 -20.50 23.11
C ILE A 220 -18.53 -19.89 24.49
N LEU A 221 -17.47 -19.55 25.22
CA LEU A 221 -17.55 -18.93 26.55
C LEU A 221 -18.27 -17.58 26.48
N LEU A 222 -17.83 -16.67 25.60
CA LEU A 222 -18.41 -15.33 25.46
C LEU A 222 -19.88 -15.39 25.02
N SER A 223 -20.20 -16.26 24.06
CA SER A 223 -21.58 -16.49 23.63
C SER A 223 -22.43 -17.07 24.76
N GLY A 224 -21.89 -18.02 25.53
CA GLY A 224 -22.56 -18.60 26.69
C GLY A 224 -22.87 -17.55 27.76
N VAL A 225 -21.89 -16.73 28.14
CA VAL A 225 -22.07 -15.61 29.07
C VAL A 225 -23.15 -14.65 28.58
N PHE A 226 -23.12 -14.28 27.30
CA PHE A 226 -24.13 -13.43 26.68
C PHE A 226 -25.54 -14.03 26.79
N MET A 227 -25.69 -15.32 26.47
CA MET A 227 -26.98 -16.01 26.55
C MET A 227 -27.49 -16.15 27.99
N VAL A 228 -26.60 -16.45 28.94
CA VAL A 228 -26.96 -16.50 30.38
C VAL A 228 -27.42 -15.13 30.87
N MET A 229 -26.74 -14.05 30.49
CA MET A 229 -27.14 -12.69 30.87
C MET A 229 -28.50 -12.29 30.30
N ILE A 230 -28.79 -12.65 29.04
CA ILE A 230 -30.12 -12.45 28.45
C ILE A 230 -31.18 -13.24 29.22
N TRP A 231 -30.89 -14.50 29.57
CA TRP A 231 -31.83 -15.33 30.33
C TRP A 231 -32.12 -14.75 31.72
N LEU A 232 -31.09 -14.30 32.45
CA LEU A 232 -31.24 -13.62 33.74
C LEU A 232 -32.07 -12.33 33.62
N TRP A 233 -31.90 -11.58 32.52
CA TRP A 233 -32.69 -10.39 32.23
C TRP A 233 -34.16 -10.72 32.00
N ILE A 234 -34.46 -11.74 31.19
CA ILE A 234 -35.84 -12.19 30.92
C ILE A 234 -36.52 -12.64 32.23
N LYS A 235 -35.77 -13.32 33.10
CA LYS A 235 -36.21 -13.75 34.45
C LYS A 235 -36.21 -12.64 35.51
N ARG A 236 -35.89 -11.40 35.12
CA ARG A 236 -35.83 -10.22 36.00
C ARG A 236 -34.94 -10.42 37.24
N LYS A 237 -33.88 -11.24 37.11
CA LYS A 237 -32.87 -11.45 38.15
C LYS A 237 -31.76 -10.40 38.14
N VAL A 238 -31.65 -9.63 37.05
CA VAL A 238 -30.68 -8.54 36.89
C VAL A 238 -31.38 -7.27 36.41
N SER A 239 -30.86 -6.10 36.79
CA SER A 239 -31.36 -4.82 36.31
C SER A 239 -30.90 -4.52 34.89
N GLN A 240 -31.58 -3.59 34.20
CA GLN A 240 -31.22 -3.15 32.86
C GLN A 240 -29.80 -2.58 32.81
N HIS A 241 -29.43 -1.76 33.80
CA HIS A 241 -28.09 -1.16 33.87
C HIS A 241 -27.00 -2.22 33.99
N VAL A 242 -27.23 -3.25 34.82
CA VAL A 242 -26.28 -4.37 34.98
C VAL A 242 -26.16 -5.15 33.68
N LEU A 243 -27.27 -5.50 33.03
CA LEU A 243 -27.28 -6.19 31.74
C LEU A 243 -26.49 -5.43 30.67
N VAL A 244 -26.81 -4.15 30.47
CA VAL A 244 -26.16 -3.31 29.45
C VAL A 244 -24.68 -3.15 29.76
N SER A 245 -24.32 -2.89 31.02
CA SER A 245 -22.91 -2.72 31.41
C SER A 245 -22.10 -3.99 31.18
N ILE A 246 -22.65 -5.16 31.51
CA ILE A 246 -21.98 -6.45 31.30
C ILE A 246 -21.85 -6.74 29.80
N ILE A 247 -22.90 -6.53 28.99
CA ILE A 247 -22.83 -6.75 27.54
C ILE A 247 -21.76 -5.85 26.90
N ILE A 248 -21.73 -4.56 27.26
CA ILE A 248 -20.72 -3.62 26.74
C ILE A 248 -19.33 -4.03 27.19
N ALA A 249 -19.14 -4.37 28.48
CA ALA A 249 -17.85 -4.82 28.99
C ALA A 249 -17.39 -6.11 28.30
N SER A 250 -18.28 -7.09 28.10
CA SER A 250 -17.99 -8.33 27.37
C SER A 250 -17.61 -8.06 25.92
N ALA A 251 -18.29 -7.15 25.23
CA ALA A 251 -17.94 -6.76 23.86
C ALA A 251 -16.57 -6.05 23.78
N ILE A 252 -16.24 -5.21 24.76
CA ILE A 252 -14.92 -4.56 24.85
C ILE A 252 -13.82 -5.60 25.12
N VAL A 253 -14.06 -6.53 26.04
CA VAL A 253 -13.12 -7.63 26.34
C VAL A 253 -12.91 -8.53 25.12
N ASP A 254 -14.00 -8.90 24.45
CA ASP A 254 -14.00 -9.72 23.24
C ASP A 254 -13.08 -9.14 22.15
N ILE A 255 -13.37 -7.92 21.70
CA ILE A 255 -12.57 -7.23 20.69
C ILE A 255 -11.16 -6.92 21.23
N GLY A 256 -11.04 -6.59 22.52
CA GLY A 256 -9.79 -6.26 23.19
C GLY A 256 -8.78 -7.41 23.20
N ILE A 257 -9.24 -8.66 23.44
CA ILE A 257 -8.40 -9.85 23.39
C ILE A 257 -7.81 -10.04 21.98
N VAL A 258 -8.65 -9.94 20.95
CA VAL A 258 -8.21 -10.08 19.56
C VAL A 258 -7.27 -8.93 19.16
N ASN A 259 -7.60 -7.70 19.55
CA ASN A 259 -6.75 -6.53 19.30
C ASN A 259 -5.38 -6.67 19.98
N HIS A 260 -5.32 -7.19 21.21
CA HIS A 260 -4.05 -7.44 21.89
C HIS A 260 -3.20 -8.47 21.12
N LYS A 261 -3.83 -9.54 20.60
CA LYS A 261 -3.17 -10.51 19.72
C LYS A 261 -2.63 -9.85 18.43
N ILE A 262 -3.18 -8.73 17.95
CA ILE A 262 -2.68 -8.00 16.77
C ILE A 262 -1.53 -7.06 17.15
N ILE A 263 -1.72 -6.22 18.17
CA ILE A 263 -0.78 -5.15 18.53
C ILE A 263 0.48 -5.73 19.23
N GLN A 264 0.27 -6.61 20.21
CA GLN A 264 1.33 -7.22 21.03
C GLN A 264 1.14 -8.75 21.09
N PRO A 265 1.35 -9.45 19.97
CA PRO A 265 1.30 -10.91 19.94
C PRO A 265 2.28 -11.53 20.95
N SER A 266 1.89 -12.65 21.55
CA SER A 266 2.79 -13.43 22.39
C SER A 266 3.94 -13.99 21.54
N ARG A 267 5.13 -14.16 22.13
CA ARG A 267 6.28 -14.75 21.42
C ARG A 267 5.99 -16.15 20.89
N ALA A 268 5.12 -16.90 21.57
CA ALA A 268 4.69 -18.23 21.16
C ALA A 268 3.79 -18.22 19.90
N SER A 269 3.19 -17.08 19.54
CA SER A 269 2.28 -17.02 18.40
C SER A 269 2.97 -16.97 17.04
N GLY A 270 4.31 -16.97 16.99
CA GLY A 270 5.08 -16.92 15.74
C GLY A 270 4.88 -15.64 14.92
N ARG A 271 4.43 -14.55 15.55
CA ARG A 271 4.15 -13.26 14.90
C ARG A 271 4.98 -12.15 15.53
N GLU A 272 5.41 -11.21 14.70
CA GLU A 272 6.10 -10.00 15.15
C GLU A 272 5.09 -8.96 15.64
N SER A 273 5.48 -8.17 16.64
CA SER A 273 4.67 -7.03 17.08
C SER A 273 4.67 -5.95 16.02
N GLN A 274 3.50 -5.36 15.78
CA GLN A 274 3.34 -4.19 14.93
C GLN A 274 3.89 -2.91 15.58
N LEU A 275 4.19 -2.95 16.88
CA LEU A 275 4.81 -1.84 17.60
C LEU A 275 6.32 -1.87 17.43
N ILE A 276 6.87 -0.76 16.95
CA ILE A 276 8.30 -0.54 16.87
C ILE A 276 8.73 0.25 18.11
N SER A 277 9.80 -0.21 18.78
CA SER A 277 10.33 0.51 19.94
C SER A 277 10.85 1.89 19.54
N LYS A 278 10.66 2.91 20.39
CA LYS A 278 11.22 4.27 20.16
C LYS A 278 12.72 4.22 19.85
N ARG A 279 13.48 3.41 20.60
CA ARG A 279 14.92 3.21 20.36
C ARG A 279 15.24 2.69 18.96
N ALA A 280 14.42 1.82 18.40
CA ALA A 280 14.60 1.31 17.03
C ALA A 280 14.30 2.39 15.99
N VAL A 281 13.27 3.22 16.23
CA VAL A 281 12.96 4.39 15.40
C VAL A 281 14.11 5.41 15.46
N ASP A 282 14.57 5.77 16.66
CA ASP A 282 15.68 6.70 16.85
C ASP A 282 16.95 6.19 16.17
N ARG A 283 17.27 4.89 16.34
CA ARG A 283 18.39 4.25 15.64
C ARG A 283 18.23 4.30 14.11
N PHE A 284 17.01 4.17 13.60
CA PHE A 284 16.73 4.25 12.17
C PHE A 284 17.00 5.65 11.59
N PHE A 285 16.80 6.72 12.35
CA PHE A 285 17.06 8.09 11.89
C PHE A 285 18.41 8.67 12.33
N GLN A 286 19.20 7.91 13.09
CA GLN A 286 20.56 8.32 13.43
C GLN A 286 21.48 8.26 12.21
N VAL A 287 22.24 9.34 12.00
CA VAL A 287 23.35 9.38 11.04
C VAL A 287 24.37 8.31 11.45
N ASP A 288 24.71 7.44 10.50
CA ASP A 288 25.74 6.42 10.62
C ASP A 288 26.94 6.77 9.73
N GLU A 289 27.99 5.96 9.75
CA GLU A 289 29.22 6.25 9.02
C GLU A 289 29.03 6.33 7.50
N ILE A 290 28.11 5.54 6.95
CA ILE A 290 27.81 5.50 5.52
C ILE A 290 27.05 6.76 5.13
N VAL A 291 25.99 7.10 5.87
CA VAL A 291 25.21 8.32 5.66
C VAL A 291 26.10 9.55 5.85
N GLN A 292 26.96 9.58 6.87
CA GLN A 292 27.90 10.67 7.10
C GLN A 292 28.84 10.86 5.91
N PHE A 293 29.44 9.77 5.40
CA PHE A 293 30.30 9.81 4.22
C PHE A 293 29.57 10.41 3.01
N LEU A 294 28.35 9.92 2.72
CA LEU A 294 27.54 10.42 1.62
C LEU A 294 27.22 11.93 1.79
N LEU A 295 26.82 12.35 3.00
CA LEU A 295 26.48 13.76 3.26
C LEU A 295 27.66 14.73 3.15
N LEU A 296 28.91 14.26 3.17
CA LEU A 296 30.08 15.10 2.93
C LEU A 296 30.20 15.51 1.46
N ASP A 297 29.73 14.69 0.53
CA ASP A 297 29.68 15.03 -0.88
C ASP A 297 28.52 16.00 -1.14
N LYS A 298 28.85 17.23 -1.54
CA LYS A 298 27.87 18.29 -1.86
C LYS A 298 27.52 18.37 -3.35
N SER A 299 28.10 17.51 -4.17
CA SER A 299 27.75 17.41 -5.59
C SER A 299 26.34 16.84 -5.78
N ILE A 300 25.78 17.02 -6.97
CA ILE A 300 24.46 16.48 -7.31
C ILE A 300 24.65 15.06 -7.84
N TYR A 301 24.22 14.06 -7.06
CA TYR A 301 24.34 12.65 -7.41
C TYR A 301 23.14 11.84 -6.90
N ARG A 302 23.03 10.60 -7.39
CA ARG A 302 22.17 9.56 -6.83
C ARG A 302 22.98 8.41 -6.27
N ILE A 303 22.37 7.63 -5.39
CA ILE A 303 22.89 6.38 -4.89
C ILE A 303 22.16 5.17 -5.48
N TYR A 304 22.84 4.03 -5.51
CA TYR A 304 22.29 2.73 -5.87
C TYR A 304 22.49 1.71 -4.74
N PRO A 305 21.47 1.45 -3.91
CA PRO A 305 21.54 0.40 -2.91
C PRO A 305 21.39 -0.99 -3.54
N VAL A 306 22.28 -1.93 -3.23
CA VAL A 306 22.31 -3.25 -3.85
C VAL A 306 21.46 -4.28 -3.10
N GLY A 307 20.85 -5.20 -3.86
CA GLY A 307 20.20 -6.40 -3.31
C GLY A 307 19.03 -6.06 -2.41
N GLY A 308 19.02 -6.61 -1.19
CA GLY A 308 17.95 -6.35 -0.21
C GLY A 308 17.80 -4.89 0.19
N LEU A 309 18.83 -4.06 0.02
CA LEU A 309 18.77 -2.61 0.29
C LEU A 309 18.05 -1.83 -0.80
N PHE A 310 17.85 -2.41 -1.99
CA PHE A 310 17.27 -1.68 -3.13
C PHE A 310 15.85 -1.18 -2.84
N GLY A 311 15.10 -1.85 -1.96
CA GLY A 311 13.76 -1.43 -1.54
C GLY A 311 13.73 -0.46 -0.35
N GLU A 312 14.87 -0.15 0.25
CA GLU A 312 14.97 0.63 1.48
C GLU A 312 14.76 2.13 1.22
N SER A 313 13.91 2.75 2.04
CA SER A 313 13.59 4.19 1.93
C SER A 313 14.32 5.05 2.97
N ARG A 314 15.12 4.44 3.85
CA ARG A 314 15.96 5.12 4.85
C ARG A 314 16.71 6.34 4.31
N PHE A 315 17.36 6.21 3.16
CA PHE A 315 18.21 7.26 2.59
C PHE A 315 17.44 8.56 2.30
N ALA A 316 16.16 8.46 1.95
CA ALA A 316 15.31 9.62 1.72
C ALA A 316 15.11 10.48 2.99
N ALA A 317 15.18 9.88 4.18
CA ALA A 317 15.09 10.61 5.44
C ALA A 317 16.28 11.56 5.66
N PHE A 318 17.40 11.30 5.00
CA PHE A 318 18.60 12.14 5.04
C PHE A 318 18.74 13.05 3.81
N GLY A 319 17.72 13.10 2.95
CA GLY A 319 17.74 13.90 1.72
C GLY A 319 18.62 13.32 0.60
N LEU A 320 19.08 12.07 0.73
CA LEU A 320 19.88 11.40 -0.30
C LEU A 320 18.98 10.86 -1.41
N GLU A 321 19.26 11.23 -2.65
CA GLU A 321 18.53 10.73 -3.82
C GLU A 321 18.93 9.29 -4.15
N SER A 322 17.99 8.36 -4.12
CA SER A 322 18.22 6.95 -4.47
C SER A 322 17.45 6.61 -5.75
N ILE A 323 18.04 5.77 -6.62
CA ILE A 323 17.28 5.16 -7.73
C ILE A 323 16.46 3.95 -7.24
N GLY A 324 16.73 3.45 -6.03
CA GLY A 324 15.92 2.46 -5.34
C GLY A 324 14.78 3.07 -4.51
N GLY A 325 14.26 2.30 -3.59
CA GLY A 325 13.24 2.69 -2.61
C GLY A 325 11.82 2.25 -2.97
N TYR A 326 10.98 2.24 -1.94
CA TYR A 326 9.55 1.95 -2.07
C TYR A 326 8.74 3.22 -2.32
N HIS A 327 7.90 3.20 -3.35
CA HIS A 327 6.92 4.26 -3.63
C HIS A 327 5.58 3.65 -4.09
N PRO A 328 4.47 3.86 -3.37
CA PRO A 328 3.21 3.13 -3.58
C PRO A 328 2.46 3.53 -4.87
N ALA A 329 2.76 4.70 -5.43
CA ALA A 329 2.19 5.22 -6.67
C ALA A 329 3.29 5.54 -7.69
N LYS A 330 4.24 4.62 -7.88
CA LYS A 330 5.37 4.78 -8.82
C LYS A 330 4.88 4.93 -10.27
N LEU A 331 5.60 5.70 -11.09
CA LEU A 331 5.36 5.77 -12.53
C LEU A 331 5.50 4.38 -13.17
N LYS A 332 4.56 3.99 -14.03
CA LYS A 332 4.57 2.70 -14.74
C LYS A 332 5.85 2.51 -15.53
N LYS A 333 6.29 3.56 -16.25
CA LYS A 333 7.53 3.54 -17.05
C LYS A 333 8.76 3.26 -16.18
N TYR A 334 8.83 3.83 -14.97
CA TYR A 334 9.91 3.53 -14.03
C TYR A 334 9.85 2.08 -13.51
N ASN A 335 8.65 1.56 -13.25
CA ASN A 335 8.49 0.16 -12.84
C ASN A 335 8.91 -0.81 -13.96
N THR A 336 8.51 -0.54 -15.22
CA THR A 336 8.93 -1.32 -16.39
C THR A 336 10.44 -1.26 -16.59
N PHE A 337 11.04 -0.06 -16.48
CA PHE A 337 12.48 0.14 -16.56
C PHE A 337 13.21 -0.75 -15.55
N LEU A 338 12.84 -0.72 -14.27
CA LEU A 338 13.47 -1.56 -13.24
C LEU A 338 13.30 -3.06 -13.54
N ALA A 339 12.12 -3.49 -13.97
CA ALA A 339 11.86 -4.89 -14.30
C ALA A 339 12.68 -5.37 -15.52
N LYS A 340 12.81 -4.54 -16.56
CA LYS A 340 13.49 -4.89 -17.81
C LYS A 340 15.02 -4.76 -17.74
N THR A 341 15.55 -3.95 -16.82
CA THR A 341 16.99 -3.70 -16.69
C THR A 341 17.65 -4.39 -15.50
N GLY A 342 16.93 -5.29 -14.81
CA GLY A 342 17.44 -5.95 -13.61
C GLY A 342 17.73 -4.96 -12.48
N ASN A 343 16.76 -4.10 -12.16
CA ASN A 343 16.88 -2.99 -11.23
C ASN A 343 17.96 -1.97 -11.60
N ALA A 344 18.18 -1.70 -12.90
CA ALA A 344 19.15 -0.72 -13.37
C ALA A 344 20.61 -1.03 -12.99
N ALA A 345 20.95 -2.30 -12.72
CA ALA A 345 22.25 -2.70 -12.19
C ALA A 345 23.44 -2.55 -13.16
N ALA A 346 23.18 -2.45 -14.47
CA ALA A 346 24.23 -2.31 -15.47
C ALA A 346 24.96 -0.96 -15.36
N ILE A 347 26.29 -0.97 -15.45
CA ILE A 347 27.12 0.25 -15.26
C ILE A 347 26.71 1.41 -16.19
N PRO A 348 26.46 1.22 -17.49
CA PRO A 348 25.99 2.30 -18.35
C PRO A 348 24.68 2.93 -17.87
N VAL A 349 23.78 2.12 -17.31
CA VAL A 349 22.52 2.59 -16.74
C VAL A 349 22.76 3.39 -15.47
N LEU A 350 23.63 2.92 -14.57
CA LEU A 350 24.03 3.69 -13.38
C LEU A 350 24.59 5.07 -13.76
N ARG A 351 25.50 5.11 -14.75
CA ARG A 351 26.09 6.34 -15.27
C ARG A 351 25.04 7.33 -15.76
N MET A 352 24.12 6.92 -16.65
CA MET A 352 23.08 7.81 -17.19
C MET A 352 22.05 8.25 -16.15
N MET A 353 21.87 7.45 -15.09
CA MET A 353 21.00 7.77 -13.96
C MET A 353 21.68 8.69 -12.92
N ASN A 354 22.87 9.23 -13.22
CA ASN A 354 23.66 10.07 -12.32
C ASN A 354 23.95 9.37 -10.98
N VAL A 355 24.09 8.04 -11.00
CA VAL A 355 24.51 7.27 -9.81
C VAL A 355 26.01 7.41 -9.65
N LYS A 356 26.44 8.04 -8.55
CA LYS A 356 27.85 8.15 -8.19
C LYS A 356 28.29 7.05 -7.24
N TYR A 357 27.44 6.70 -6.27
CA TYR A 357 27.77 5.73 -5.24
C TYR A 357 26.85 4.52 -5.25
N LEU A 358 27.45 3.34 -5.28
CA LEU A 358 26.80 2.06 -5.09
C LEU A 358 27.01 1.59 -3.64
N ILE A 359 25.95 1.17 -2.97
CA ILE A 359 25.95 0.81 -1.54
C ILE A 359 25.61 -0.67 -1.42
N SER A 360 26.58 -1.48 -0.98
CA SER A 360 26.44 -2.93 -1.00
C SER A 360 26.74 -3.57 0.37
N PRO A 361 25.92 -4.53 0.83
CA PRO A 361 26.23 -5.35 2.00
C PRO A 361 27.22 -6.48 1.71
N GLN A 362 27.61 -6.65 0.44
CA GLN A 362 28.53 -7.67 -0.03
C GLN A 362 29.64 -7.04 -0.86
N LYS A 363 30.82 -7.65 -0.83
CA LYS A 363 31.95 -7.22 -1.63
C LYS A 363 31.67 -7.42 -3.13
N ILE A 364 31.96 -6.40 -3.92
CA ILE A 364 31.80 -6.40 -5.37
C ILE A 364 33.16 -6.19 -6.01
N ASN A 365 33.56 -7.13 -6.86
CA ASN A 365 34.76 -7.01 -7.67
C ASN A 365 34.34 -6.67 -9.10
N HIS A 366 34.43 -5.40 -9.48
CA HIS A 366 34.14 -4.94 -10.83
C HIS A 366 35.18 -3.87 -11.24
N PRO A 367 35.73 -3.92 -12.47
CA PRO A 367 36.82 -3.02 -12.88
C PRO A 367 36.43 -1.55 -12.93
N GLU A 368 35.14 -1.24 -13.10
CA GLU A 368 34.61 0.13 -13.15
C GLU A 368 34.01 0.61 -11.81
N LEU A 369 34.30 -0.11 -10.72
CA LEU A 369 33.85 0.24 -9.37
C LEU A 369 35.04 0.35 -8.42
N SER A 370 35.21 1.52 -7.83
CA SER A 370 36.28 1.80 -6.88
C SER A 370 35.75 1.82 -5.45
N LEU A 371 36.26 0.96 -4.56
CA LEU A 371 35.87 0.97 -3.14
C LEU A 371 36.35 2.27 -2.48
N VAL A 372 35.42 3.07 -1.95
CA VAL A 372 35.73 4.39 -1.35
C VAL A 372 35.44 4.47 0.15
N LYS A 373 34.55 3.62 0.68
CA LYS A 373 34.24 3.57 2.12
C LYS A 373 33.76 2.18 2.52
N SER A 374 34.23 1.71 3.67
CA SER A 374 33.63 0.58 4.40
C SER A 374 33.18 1.08 5.77
N GLY A 375 32.04 0.59 6.25
CA GLY A 375 31.48 1.00 7.54
C GLY A 375 30.18 0.28 7.88
N ALA A 376 29.56 0.68 8.98
CA ALA A 376 28.28 0.13 9.41
C ALA A 376 27.12 1.08 9.02
N LEU A 377 26.08 0.52 8.39
CA LEU A 377 24.80 1.19 8.16
C LEU A 377 23.81 0.72 9.21
N LYS A 378 23.14 1.65 9.90
CA LYS A 378 22.12 1.27 10.86
C LYS A 378 20.87 0.74 10.15
N SER A 379 20.28 -0.33 10.67
CA SER A 379 19.01 -0.90 10.22
C SER A 379 18.09 -1.18 11.41
N SER A 380 16.80 -1.38 11.13
CA SER A 380 15.82 -1.83 12.13
C SER A 380 16.22 -3.17 12.76
N ARG A 381 17.00 -3.99 12.04
CA ARG A 381 17.48 -5.32 12.49
C ARG A 381 18.88 -5.31 13.14
N GLY A 382 19.49 -4.13 13.28
CA GLY A 382 20.87 -3.99 13.78
C GLY A 382 21.77 -3.30 12.77
N ASP A 383 23.07 -3.33 13.03
CA ASP A 383 24.05 -2.69 12.17
C ASP A 383 24.44 -3.65 11.03
N LEU A 384 24.43 -3.15 9.80
CA LEU A 384 24.77 -3.90 8.60
C LEU A 384 26.16 -3.46 8.13
N PRO A 385 27.11 -4.39 7.91
CA PRO A 385 28.37 -4.05 7.27
C PRO A 385 28.08 -3.65 5.82
N ILE A 386 28.60 -2.49 5.40
CA ILE A 386 28.38 -1.91 4.09
C ILE A 386 29.71 -1.47 3.49
N GLU A 387 29.82 -1.68 2.19
CA GLU A 387 30.84 -1.11 1.33
C GLU A 387 30.20 -0.15 0.33
N VAL A 388 30.83 1.01 0.16
CA VAL A 388 30.44 2.04 -0.79
C VAL A 388 31.47 2.08 -1.91
N TYR A 389 30.97 1.94 -3.13
CA TYR A 389 31.76 1.96 -4.34
C TYR A 389 31.42 3.20 -5.15
N GLU A 390 32.43 3.92 -5.63
CA GLU A 390 32.26 4.96 -6.63
C GLU A 390 32.17 4.33 -8.03
N VAL A 391 31.23 4.83 -8.84
CA VAL A 391 31.03 4.39 -10.22
C VAL A 391 31.93 5.23 -11.13
N ASP A 392 32.86 4.56 -11.81
CA ASP A 392 33.80 5.25 -12.70
C ASP A 392 33.04 5.90 -13.87
N ASN A 393 33.51 7.09 -14.29
CA ASN A 393 32.92 7.85 -15.39
C ASN A 393 31.42 8.17 -15.24
N THR A 394 30.94 8.34 -13.99
CA THR A 394 29.57 8.82 -13.70
C THR A 394 29.24 10.08 -14.51
N LEU A 395 28.03 10.14 -15.07
CA LEU A 395 27.57 11.33 -15.79
C LEU A 395 26.94 12.35 -14.85
N PRO A 396 27.10 13.66 -15.14
CA PRO A 396 26.40 14.71 -14.41
C PRO A 396 24.87 14.63 -14.61
N ARG A 397 24.12 15.43 -13.85
CA ARG A 397 22.65 15.45 -13.91
C ARG A 397 22.12 15.78 -15.30
N ALA A 398 22.84 16.61 -16.06
CA ALA A 398 22.53 16.92 -17.45
C ALA A 398 23.83 16.92 -18.28
N TRP A 399 23.76 16.43 -19.51
CA TRP A 399 24.90 16.36 -20.43
C TRP A 399 24.44 16.43 -21.89
N PHE A 400 25.35 16.81 -22.78
CA PHE A 400 25.13 16.77 -24.22
C PHE A 400 25.64 15.45 -24.80
N VAL A 401 24.94 14.93 -25.81
CA VAL A 401 25.35 13.75 -26.57
C VAL A 401 25.81 14.12 -27.97
N ASN A 402 26.70 13.30 -28.52
CA ASN A 402 27.22 13.48 -29.88
C ASN A 402 26.19 13.12 -30.95
N LYS A 403 25.37 12.09 -30.70
CA LYS A 403 24.36 11.62 -31.66
C LYS A 403 23.10 11.12 -30.97
N THR A 404 21.99 11.21 -31.70
CA THR A 404 20.71 10.59 -31.35
C THR A 404 20.41 9.45 -32.32
N GLU A 405 19.89 8.35 -31.81
CA GLU A 405 19.46 7.20 -32.62
C GLU A 405 18.00 6.88 -32.32
N VAL A 406 17.18 6.73 -33.37
CA VAL A 406 15.77 6.39 -33.21
C VAL A 406 15.66 4.89 -32.94
N ILE A 407 14.99 4.52 -31.86
CA ILE A 407 14.75 3.12 -31.51
C ILE A 407 13.36 2.93 -30.92
N SER A 408 12.81 1.73 -31.10
CA SER A 408 11.55 1.34 -30.48
C SER A 408 11.66 1.27 -28.96
N GLU A 409 10.55 1.52 -28.25
CA GLU A 409 10.51 1.45 -26.78
C GLU A 409 10.78 0.03 -26.24
N ASP A 410 10.55 -1.01 -27.03
CA ASP A 410 10.76 -2.39 -26.60
C ASP A 410 12.23 -2.82 -26.69
N GLU A 411 12.97 -2.30 -27.67
CA GLU A 411 14.38 -2.63 -27.89
C GLU A 411 15.33 -1.80 -27.04
N VAL A 412 14.92 -0.59 -26.63
CA VAL A 412 15.78 0.35 -25.89
C VAL A 412 16.35 -0.26 -24.61
N TRP A 413 15.57 -1.08 -23.90
CA TRP A 413 16.01 -1.71 -22.65
C TRP A 413 17.17 -2.68 -22.87
N ASN A 414 17.14 -3.43 -23.96
CA ASN A 414 18.19 -4.38 -24.30
C ASN A 414 19.46 -3.67 -24.76
N LYS A 415 19.35 -2.49 -25.38
CA LYS A 415 20.50 -1.68 -25.80
C LYS A 415 21.21 -1.01 -24.63
N ILE A 416 20.46 -0.37 -23.73
CA ILE A 416 21.08 0.43 -22.66
C ILE A 416 21.79 -0.39 -21.58
N ILE A 417 21.51 -1.70 -21.49
CA ILE A 417 22.17 -2.60 -20.54
C ILE A 417 23.47 -3.21 -21.11
N GLN A 418 23.75 -3.02 -22.41
CA GLN A 418 24.95 -3.60 -23.01
C GLN A 418 26.21 -2.90 -22.48
N PRO A 419 27.30 -3.63 -22.17
CA PRO A 419 28.54 -3.03 -21.66
C PRO A 419 29.19 -1.98 -22.58
N ASP A 420 28.96 -2.08 -23.89
CA ASP A 420 29.48 -1.16 -24.90
C ASP A 420 28.63 0.10 -25.11
N PHE A 421 27.46 0.18 -24.47
CA PHE A 421 26.63 1.38 -24.51
C PHE A 421 27.30 2.52 -23.74
N ASP A 422 27.63 3.60 -24.45
CA ASP A 422 28.16 4.84 -23.87
C ASP A 422 27.08 5.93 -23.87
N PRO A 423 26.41 6.19 -22.72
CA PRO A 423 25.37 7.20 -22.62
C PRO A 423 25.90 8.63 -22.79
N ARG A 424 27.22 8.86 -22.70
CA ARG A 424 27.83 10.17 -22.96
C ARG A 424 27.76 10.52 -24.44
N LYS A 425 27.83 9.52 -25.32
CA LYS A 425 27.96 9.72 -26.77
C LYS A 425 26.64 9.57 -27.51
N THR A 426 25.80 8.63 -27.08
CA THR A 426 24.58 8.26 -27.81
C THR A 426 23.35 8.34 -26.92
N ALA A 427 22.31 9.02 -27.40
CA ALA A 427 20.98 8.99 -26.81
C ALA A 427 19.99 8.26 -27.73
N TYR A 428 19.25 7.31 -27.18
CA TYR A 428 18.15 6.66 -27.87
C TYR A 428 16.86 7.46 -27.70
N VAL A 429 16.20 7.81 -28.81
CA VAL A 429 14.98 8.64 -28.84
C VAL A 429 13.86 7.95 -29.61
N SER A 430 12.61 8.33 -29.33
CA SER A 430 11.45 7.72 -29.99
C SER A 430 11.12 8.28 -31.38
N ASN A 431 11.54 9.51 -31.66
CA ASN A 431 11.29 10.20 -32.92
C ASN A 431 12.60 10.81 -33.43
N GLU A 432 12.71 11.04 -34.74
CA GLU A 432 13.86 11.75 -35.30
C GLU A 432 13.99 13.15 -34.71
N VAL A 433 15.24 13.54 -34.43
CA VAL A 433 15.58 14.82 -33.85
C VAL A 433 16.68 15.44 -34.71
N SER A 434 16.46 16.65 -35.21
CA SER A 434 17.45 17.37 -36.02
C SER A 434 18.54 17.95 -35.13
N VAL A 435 19.66 17.21 -35.02
CA VAL A 435 20.89 17.65 -34.36
C VAL A 435 21.88 18.04 -35.46
N SER A 436 22.38 19.28 -35.46
CA SER A 436 23.39 19.75 -36.42
C SER A 436 24.73 19.84 -35.69
N SER A 437 25.70 19.05 -36.15
CA SER A 437 26.99 18.83 -35.50
C SER A 437 27.79 20.12 -35.31
N GLY A 438 27.65 20.74 -34.15
CA GLY A 438 28.61 21.70 -33.60
C GLY A 438 29.78 20.97 -32.91
N SER A 439 30.89 21.64 -32.69
CA SER A 439 32.10 21.07 -32.07
C SER A 439 32.22 21.40 -30.58
N GLN A 440 31.60 22.50 -30.14
CA GLN A 440 31.73 23.03 -28.78
C GLN A 440 30.36 23.23 -28.15
N VAL A 441 30.14 22.56 -27.02
CA VAL A 441 28.94 22.72 -26.22
C VAL A 441 29.27 22.59 -24.73
N SER A 442 28.73 23.48 -23.91
CA SER A 442 28.94 23.45 -22.48
C SER A 442 27.71 23.89 -21.69
N ILE A 443 27.60 23.37 -20.46
CA ILE A 443 26.66 23.85 -19.45
C ILE A 443 27.47 24.74 -18.51
N THR A 444 27.22 26.05 -18.53
CA THR A 444 27.97 27.04 -17.75
C THR A 444 27.39 27.25 -16.35
N HIS A 445 26.09 26.96 -16.18
CA HIS A 445 25.40 27.05 -14.91
C HIS A 445 24.34 25.95 -14.79
N PHE A 446 24.16 25.39 -13.61
CA PHE A 446 23.14 24.39 -13.31
C PHE A 446 22.59 24.59 -11.90
N GLU A 447 21.28 24.79 -11.80
CA GLU A 447 20.55 24.89 -10.54
C GLU A 447 19.36 23.93 -10.55
N LYS A 448 19.15 23.25 -9.41
CA LYS A 448 18.05 22.30 -9.22
C LYS A 448 17.28 22.60 -7.95
N SER A 449 15.97 22.69 -8.09
CA SER A 449 15.00 22.66 -7.00
C SER A 449 13.95 21.57 -7.25
N ILE A 450 13.02 21.38 -6.31
CA ILE A 450 11.96 20.37 -6.40
C ILE A 450 11.02 20.62 -7.60
N HIS A 451 10.83 21.88 -7.99
CA HIS A 451 9.84 22.28 -9.00
C HIS A 451 10.42 22.97 -10.23
N ARG A 452 11.72 23.23 -10.24
CA ARG A 452 12.41 23.95 -11.32
C ARG A 452 13.84 23.46 -11.42
N ILE A 453 14.29 23.21 -12.64
CA ILE A 453 15.68 22.95 -12.98
C ILE A 453 16.07 23.96 -14.05
N THR A 454 17.09 24.75 -13.80
CA THR A 454 17.54 25.82 -14.69
C THR A 454 18.99 25.57 -15.06
N MET A 455 19.31 25.73 -16.34
CA MET A 455 20.69 25.63 -16.80
C MET A 455 20.99 26.63 -17.91
N SER A 456 22.20 27.17 -17.89
CA SER A 456 22.71 28.05 -18.93
C SER A 456 23.67 27.27 -19.81
N THR A 457 23.51 27.44 -21.12
CA THR A 457 24.25 26.69 -22.14
C THR A 457 24.88 27.62 -23.15
N GLU A 458 26.01 27.19 -23.70
CA GLU A 458 26.69 27.86 -24.82
C GLU A 458 27.05 26.79 -25.85
N SER A 459 26.57 26.98 -27.08
CA SER A 459 26.67 26.04 -28.19
C SER A 459 27.05 26.74 -29.49
N ASP A 460 27.86 26.07 -30.32
CA ASP A 460 28.19 26.50 -31.69
C ASP A 460 27.30 25.87 -32.77
N GLY A 461 26.39 24.96 -32.40
CA GLY A 461 25.47 24.24 -33.28
C GLY A 461 24.22 23.76 -32.56
N ASN A 462 23.34 23.00 -33.24
CA ASN A 462 22.18 22.41 -32.58
C ASN A 462 22.60 21.11 -31.89
N HIS A 463 22.59 21.10 -30.56
CA HIS A 463 23.01 19.95 -29.75
C HIS A 463 21.81 19.32 -29.06
N PHE A 464 21.93 18.04 -28.70
CA PHE A 464 20.91 17.34 -27.93
C PHE A 464 21.32 17.22 -26.46
N LEU A 465 20.54 17.87 -25.59
CA LEU A 465 20.73 17.84 -24.15
C LEU A 465 19.91 16.70 -23.54
N VAL A 466 20.55 15.85 -22.77
CA VAL A 466 19.89 14.85 -21.92
C VAL A 466 19.89 15.33 -20.47
N LEU A 467 18.73 15.24 -19.82
CA LEU A 467 18.55 15.48 -18.40
C LEU A 467 18.20 14.15 -17.73
N SER A 468 18.99 13.75 -16.73
CA SER A 468 18.77 12.54 -15.92
C SER A 468 17.59 12.72 -14.97
N GLU A 469 16.41 13.04 -15.48
CA GLU A 469 15.14 13.12 -14.75
C GLU A 469 14.05 12.37 -15.51
N ILE A 470 13.24 11.61 -14.77
CA ILE A 470 12.28 10.66 -15.34
C ILE A 470 11.29 11.38 -16.25
N TYR A 471 11.11 10.94 -17.49
CA TYR A 471 10.18 11.54 -18.44
C TYR A 471 8.73 11.51 -17.94
N TYR A 472 8.15 12.69 -17.71
CA TYR A 472 6.74 12.87 -17.36
C TYR A 472 6.19 14.15 -18.03
N PRO A 473 5.68 14.04 -19.27
CA PRO A 473 5.47 15.19 -20.15
C PRO A 473 4.27 16.06 -19.79
N ILE A 474 3.32 15.57 -18.98
CA ILE A 474 2.09 16.33 -18.68
C ILE A 474 2.38 17.56 -17.83
N ARG A 475 3.19 17.40 -16.79
CA ARG A 475 3.40 18.44 -15.77
C ARG A 475 4.77 19.05 -15.80
N TRP A 476 5.78 18.36 -16.33
CA TRP A 476 7.07 18.98 -16.53
C TRP A 476 7.16 19.55 -17.93
N LYS A 477 7.25 20.87 -18.00
CA LYS A 477 7.44 21.61 -19.24
C LYS A 477 8.88 22.04 -19.38
N ALA A 478 9.40 22.07 -20.60
CA ALA A 478 10.70 22.65 -20.91
C ALA A 478 10.52 24.00 -21.62
N MET A 479 11.40 24.94 -21.32
CA MET A 479 11.44 26.26 -21.93
C MET A 479 12.87 26.59 -22.34
N ILE A 480 13.05 27.25 -23.48
CA ILE A 480 14.31 27.83 -23.94
C ILE A 480 14.07 29.32 -24.09
N ASP A 481 14.79 30.13 -23.32
CA ASP A 481 14.67 31.60 -23.28
C ASP A 481 13.23 32.11 -23.09
N GLY A 482 12.42 31.36 -22.33
CA GLY A 482 11.04 31.70 -22.04
C GLY A 482 10.01 31.11 -23.01
N GLU A 483 10.42 30.47 -24.11
CA GLU A 483 9.52 29.82 -25.06
C GLU A 483 9.39 28.31 -24.79
N GLU A 484 8.17 27.77 -24.76
CA GLU A 484 7.92 26.36 -24.49
C GLU A 484 8.48 25.48 -25.63
N THR A 485 9.28 24.48 -25.27
CA THR A 485 9.89 23.52 -26.22
C THR A 485 9.46 22.09 -25.93
N GLN A 486 9.50 21.25 -26.96
CA GLN A 486 9.13 19.85 -26.84
C GLN A 486 10.21 19.07 -26.07
N THR A 487 9.78 18.35 -25.02
CA THR A 487 10.62 17.35 -24.36
C THR A 487 10.53 16.01 -25.06
N HIS A 488 11.67 15.36 -25.26
CA HIS A 488 11.77 14.04 -25.88
C HIS A 488 12.04 12.96 -24.83
N LEU A 489 11.49 11.77 -25.03
CA LEU A 489 11.85 10.58 -24.25
C LEU A 489 13.25 10.10 -24.66
N VAL A 490 14.12 9.89 -23.68
CA VAL A 490 15.52 9.49 -23.89
C VAL A 490 15.83 8.20 -23.15
N ASN A 491 16.49 7.25 -23.81
CA ASN A 491 16.94 5.97 -23.26
C ASN A 491 15.79 5.21 -22.56
N GLY A 492 14.58 5.38 -23.08
CA GLY A 492 13.34 4.78 -22.57
C GLY A 492 12.80 5.39 -21.27
N ILE A 493 13.57 6.20 -20.52
CA ILE A 493 13.18 6.64 -19.16
C ILE A 493 13.48 8.11 -18.83
N LEU A 494 14.52 8.70 -19.42
CA LEU A 494 14.96 10.07 -19.17
C LEU A 494 14.30 11.06 -20.13
N ARG A 495 14.58 12.35 -19.96
CA ARG A 495 14.08 13.41 -20.84
C ARG A 495 15.22 14.18 -21.49
N GLY A 496 14.97 14.75 -22.66
CA GLY A 496 15.93 15.61 -23.35
C GLY A 496 15.25 16.69 -24.18
N VAL A 497 16.03 17.67 -24.62
CA VAL A 497 15.60 18.78 -25.48
C VAL A 497 16.67 19.09 -26.52
N VAL A 498 16.24 19.59 -27.67
CA VAL A 498 17.15 20.17 -28.66
C VAL A 498 17.51 21.58 -28.22
N VAL A 499 18.81 21.86 -28.15
CA VAL A 499 19.34 23.18 -27.81
C VAL A 499 19.88 23.81 -29.08
N PRO A 500 19.33 24.95 -29.54
CA PRO A 500 19.83 25.63 -30.72
C PRO A 500 21.23 26.20 -30.51
N THR A 501 21.85 26.68 -31.58
CA THR A 501 23.13 27.39 -31.55
C THR A 501 23.01 28.73 -30.82
N GLY A 502 23.96 29.04 -29.95
CA GLY A 502 24.04 30.29 -29.20
C GLY A 502 24.09 30.12 -27.69
N LYS A 503 23.75 31.19 -26.96
CA LYS A 503 23.64 31.20 -25.50
C LYS A 503 22.19 31.11 -25.11
N HIS A 504 21.84 30.07 -24.37
CA HIS A 504 20.44 29.79 -24.03
C HIS A 504 20.28 29.46 -22.56
N THR A 505 19.18 29.92 -21.98
CA THR A 505 18.70 29.48 -20.67
C THR A 505 17.61 28.44 -20.86
N ILE A 506 17.86 27.23 -20.37
CA ILE A 506 16.93 26.11 -20.45
C ILE A 506 16.30 25.92 -19.07
N GLU A 507 14.99 25.87 -19.02
CA GLU A 507 14.24 25.68 -17.78
C GLU A 507 13.29 24.49 -17.90
N PHE A 508 13.38 23.55 -16.96
CA PHE A 508 12.36 22.53 -16.75
C PHE A 508 11.52 22.93 -15.54
N ILE A 509 10.23 23.15 -15.72
CA ILE A 509 9.32 23.67 -14.69
C ILE A 509 8.16 22.69 -14.47
N TYR A 510 7.85 22.40 -13.21
CA TYR A 510 6.69 21.63 -12.83
C TYR A 510 5.43 22.51 -12.76
N ASP A 511 4.46 22.25 -13.63
CA ASP A 511 3.16 22.93 -13.69
C ASP A 511 2.26 22.51 -12.52
N LYS A 512 2.05 23.45 -11.58
CA LYS A 512 1.20 23.29 -10.40
C LYS A 512 -0.27 23.68 -10.63
N SER A 513 -0.69 23.95 -11.87
CA SER A 513 -2.03 24.45 -12.18
C SER A 513 -3.16 23.57 -11.61
N ALA A 514 -3.08 22.23 -11.66
CA ALA A 514 -4.09 21.34 -11.05
C ALA A 514 -4.14 21.45 -9.53
N PHE A 515 -2.98 21.57 -8.88
CA PHE A 515 -2.92 21.73 -7.44
C PHE A 515 -3.59 23.04 -7.03
N ASN A 516 -3.25 24.15 -7.69
CA ASN A 516 -3.82 25.47 -7.43
C ASN A 516 -5.35 25.48 -7.62
N LYS A 517 -5.85 24.88 -8.72
CA LYS A 517 -7.30 24.69 -8.95
C LYS A 517 -7.93 23.85 -7.84
N GLY A 518 -7.24 22.79 -7.42
CA GLY A 518 -7.69 21.91 -6.33
C GLY A 518 -7.82 22.63 -4.99
N VAL A 519 -6.90 23.55 -4.67
CA VAL A 519 -6.96 24.42 -3.48
C VAL A 519 -8.19 25.31 -3.54
N ILE A 520 -8.40 26.04 -4.64
CA ILE A 520 -9.53 26.96 -4.81
C ILE A 520 -10.86 26.22 -4.63
N ILE A 521 -11.05 25.08 -5.32
CA ILE A 521 -12.30 24.32 -5.24
C ILE A 521 -12.52 23.77 -3.82
N SER A 522 -11.48 23.21 -3.18
CA SER A 522 -11.63 22.63 -1.85
C SER A 522 -11.96 23.69 -0.80
N PHE A 523 -11.34 24.87 -0.90
CA PHE A 523 -11.63 25.99 -0.03
C PHE A 523 -13.05 26.50 -0.21
N ALA A 524 -13.50 26.69 -1.46
CA ALA A 524 -14.87 27.09 -1.77
C ALA A 524 -15.89 26.07 -1.23
N SER A 525 -15.67 24.77 -1.46
CA SER A 525 -16.54 23.71 -0.93
C SER A 525 -16.58 23.69 0.60
N PHE A 526 -15.45 23.93 1.26
CA PHE A 526 -15.38 24.01 2.73
C PHE A 526 -16.20 25.19 3.27
N VAL A 527 -16.04 26.38 2.68
CA VAL A 527 -16.83 27.57 3.05
C VAL A 527 -18.32 27.35 2.82
N LEU A 528 -18.71 26.72 1.71
CA LEU A 528 -20.10 26.36 1.43
C LEU A 528 -20.66 25.36 2.45
N ALA A 529 -19.90 24.33 2.83
CA ALA A 529 -20.32 23.36 3.84
C ALA A 529 -20.55 24.04 5.20
N LEU A 530 -19.65 24.94 5.62
CA LEU A 530 -19.86 25.76 6.82
C LEU A 530 -21.09 26.65 6.71
N GLY A 531 -21.33 27.22 5.53
CA GLY A 531 -22.54 27.98 5.23
C GLY A 531 -23.81 27.15 5.43
N PHE A 532 -23.85 25.92 4.93
CA PHE A 532 -25.00 25.01 5.12
C PHE A 532 -25.18 24.60 6.58
N ILE A 533 -24.10 24.31 7.30
CA ILE A 533 -24.17 24.00 8.74
C ILE A 533 -24.70 25.21 9.52
N GLY A 534 -24.19 26.40 9.23
CA GLY A 534 -24.66 27.65 9.83
C GLY A 534 -26.14 27.91 9.55
N LEU A 535 -26.57 27.81 8.28
CA LEU A 535 -27.97 27.95 7.89
C LEU A 535 -28.88 26.91 8.57
N GLY A 536 -28.44 25.66 8.70
CA GLY A 536 -29.18 24.63 9.42
C GLY A 536 -29.31 24.93 10.92
N TYR A 537 -28.23 25.38 11.56
CA TYR A 537 -28.22 25.75 12.97
C TYR A 537 -29.11 26.96 13.27
N PHE A 538 -29.04 28.01 12.43
CA PHE A 538 -29.87 29.21 12.61
C PHE A 538 -31.31 29.02 12.13
N GLY A 539 -31.55 28.13 11.16
CA GLY A 539 -32.88 27.75 10.69
C GLY A 539 -33.69 27.01 11.75
N ASN A 540 -33.05 26.08 12.48
CA ASN A 540 -33.69 25.35 13.59
C ASN A 540 -33.92 26.19 14.86
N LYS A 541 -33.36 27.41 14.95
CA LYS A 541 -33.69 28.34 16.05
C LYS A 541 -34.93 29.20 15.76
N LYS A 542 -35.43 29.19 14.53
CA LYS A 542 -36.62 29.96 14.11
C LYS A 542 -37.87 29.10 13.89
N SER A 543 -37.74 27.79 13.99
CA SER A 543 -38.86 26.83 14.10
C SER A 543 -38.90 26.30 15.52
#